data_AF-A0A1A8J449-F1
#
_entry.id   AF-A0A1A8J449-F1
#
_cell.length_a   1.000
_cell.length_b   1.000
_cell.length_c   1.000
_cell.angle_alpha   90.00
_cell.angle_beta   90.00
_cell.angle_gamma   90.00
#
_symmetry.space_group_name_H-M   'P 1'
#
loop_
_entity.id
_entity.type
_entity.pdbx_description
1 polymer ?
#
loop_
_entity_poly.entity_id
_entity_poly.type
_entity_poly.pdbx_seq_one_letter_code
_entity_poly.pdbx_strand_id
1 'polypeptide(L)'
;MDKILEGLVSSDHSVPVKKAIVKKVVEAAENEATEEQCRALFALTTRLILLGEDAFQKQIGVQVLDAYARYHRPEFELFFNKNFVLSLLQQGYGQLDHRDPFIIDYIHCCLRLLISCPSVLETFSVIQVEFLRMVCERPEPALCARLSTLLLDFMQCTPRDKSGVLFCQQLVRTISCFQCFASQEQELREYVGQVMKVSTLLQNIWKAEPATLLPSLQEVFAIISSTDPSFDPSIALASLVQHIPIQMITVLIKSLTTDQNVRDAGMTKALCRMIDWLSWPLAQHVDTWVVALLKGLAAVQKFTILIDVTLLKIELVFNRLWYPIVRQGALAVLSHMLLSFQHSPEAFHLVVPHVVNLVESLRTDGLPTSKAFLLQFTELMHCMMYQYSGFPDLYDHILEAIKDLPKPSEEKIKLVLNQSAWTSQSNSFASSLSKQTGKSETGKTGLINLGNTCYMNSIIQTLFMATDFRRHVLSLHLNSSNTLMKKIQLLFAFLAHTQRVAYAPRNFLEASRPPWFNVGSQQDCSEYLRFLLDRLHEEEKTLQVLESSKPKVPSLVGCSSKETSSEERQESRLIETETKPADDQRTLIEKMFGG
;
A
#
# COMPACT_ATOMS: atom_id res chain seq x y z
N MET A 1 30.43 55.98 -8.98
CA MET A 1 31.05 54.63 -8.96
C MET A 1 30.25 53.63 -9.80
N ASP A 2 28.94 53.82 -9.91
CA ASP A 2 28.01 53.10 -10.78
C ASP A 2 28.48 53.00 -12.25
N LYS A 3 28.87 54.11 -12.91
CA LYS A 3 29.32 54.06 -14.32
C LYS A 3 30.61 53.27 -14.53
N ILE A 4 31.52 53.32 -13.56
CA ILE A 4 32.76 52.52 -13.58
C ILE A 4 32.40 51.04 -13.46
N LEU A 5 31.48 50.70 -12.55
CA LEU A 5 31.04 49.33 -12.36
C LEU A 5 30.31 48.78 -13.60
N GLU A 6 29.46 49.59 -14.22
CA GLU A 6 28.73 49.26 -15.45
C GLU A 6 29.67 49.03 -16.65
N GLY A 7 30.68 49.88 -16.81
CA GLY A 7 31.74 49.68 -17.81
C GLY A 7 32.62 48.45 -17.51
N LEU A 8 32.85 48.15 -16.24
CA LEU A 8 33.69 47.02 -15.83
C LEU A 8 33.02 45.67 -16.12
N VAL A 9 31.73 45.52 -15.81
CA VAL A 9 31.01 44.27 -16.04
C VAL A 9 30.94 43.94 -17.53
N SER A 10 30.81 44.97 -18.39
CA SER A 10 30.77 44.86 -19.85
C SER A 10 32.14 44.79 -20.52
N SER A 11 33.24 44.95 -19.78
CA SER A 11 34.61 44.90 -20.31
C SER A 11 35.16 43.49 -20.51
N ASP A 12 36.15 43.33 -21.38
CA ASP A 12 36.89 42.07 -21.59
C ASP A 12 38.08 41.89 -20.63
N HIS A 13 38.13 42.66 -19.54
CA HIS A 13 39.21 42.56 -18.56
C HIS A 13 39.24 41.18 -17.87
N SER A 14 40.44 40.72 -17.48
CA SER A 14 40.59 39.46 -16.76
C SER A 14 39.89 39.48 -15.38
N VAL A 15 39.41 38.32 -14.93
CA VAL A 15 38.70 38.20 -13.64
C VAL A 15 39.48 38.78 -12.44
N PRO A 16 40.82 38.59 -12.32
CA PRO A 16 41.58 39.22 -11.23
C PRO A 16 41.54 40.75 -11.28
N VAL A 17 41.62 41.35 -12.47
CA VAL A 17 41.54 42.80 -12.66
C VAL A 17 40.14 43.30 -12.30
N LYS A 18 39.10 42.62 -12.78
CA LYS A 18 37.71 42.94 -12.42
C LYS A 18 37.51 42.88 -10.89
N LYS A 19 38.02 41.85 -10.22
CA LYS A 19 37.95 41.72 -8.75
C LYS A 19 38.69 42.86 -8.02
N ALA A 20 39.86 43.26 -8.50
CA ALA A 20 40.62 44.36 -7.89
C ALA A 20 39.87 45.70 -7.99
N ILE A 21 39.24 45.98 -9.14
CA ILE A 21 38.44 47.19 -9.33
C ILE A 21 37.16 47.14 -8.51
N VAL A 22 36.47 45.98 -8.46
CA VAL A 22 35.29 45.80 -7.59
C VAL A 22 35.65 46.03 -6.13
N LYS A 23 36.81 45.56 -5.66
CA LYS A 23 37.29 45.83 -4.31
C LYS A 23 37.41 47.34 -4.05
N LYS A 24 37.93 48.10 -5.01
CA LYS A 24 38.00 49.57 -4.92
C LYS A 24 36.63 50.23 -4.91
N VAL A 25 35.67 49.72 -5.67
CA VAL A 25 34.27 50.18 -5.63
C VAL A 25 33.63 49.90 -4.27
N VAL A 26 33.89 48.74 -3.67
CA VAL A 26 33.41 48.38 -2.32
C VAL A 26 34.06 49.28 -1.25
N GLU A 27 35.37 49.49 -1.31
CA GLU A 27 36.10 50.40 -0.41
C GLU A 27 35.57 51.85 -0.53
N ALA A 28 35.07 52.25 -1.70
CA ALA A 28 34.53 53.58 -1.90
C ALA A 28 33.20 53.84 -1.17
N ALA A 29 32.50 52.79 -0.72
CA ALA A 29 31.28 52.88 0.07
C ALA A 29 31.49 53.56 1.44
N GLU A 30 32.73 53.64 1.93
CA GLU A 30 33.06 54.29 3.21
C GLU A 30 33.00 55.83 3.13
N ASN A 31 33.00 56.38 1.91
CA ASN A 31 32.99 57.82 1.71
C ASN A 31 31.55 58.36 1.65
N GLU A 32 31.38 59.65 1.96
CA GLU A 32 30.09 60.32 1.74
C GLU A 32 29.68 60.24 0.26
N ALA A 33 28.42 59.87 0.02
CA ALA A 33 27.82 59.78 -1.29
C ALA A 33 26.46 60.48 -1.27
N THR A 34 26.09 61.13 -2.37
CA THR A 34 24.78 61.77 -2.46
C THR A 34 23.66 60.75 -2.62
N GLU A 35 22.43 61.12 -2.26
CA GLU A 35 21.25 60.26 -2.41
C GLU A 35 21.10 59.74 -3.86
N GLU A 36 21.35 60.60 -4.85
CA GLU A 36 21.31 60.27 -6.27
C GLU A 36 22.37 59.23 -6.66
N GLN A 37 23.59 59.36 -6.12
CA GLN A 37 24.68 58.41 -6.35
C GLN A 37 24.37 57.05 -5.73
N CYS A 38 23.86 57.02 -4.49
CA CYS A 38 23.43 55.81 -3.82
C CYS A 38 22.29 55.13 -4.61
N ARG A 39 21.28 55.88 -5.02
CA ARG A 39 20.13 55.37 -5.79
C ARG A 39 20.54 54.79 -7.15
N ALA A 40 21.41 55.47 -7.89
CA ALA A 40 21.93 54.97 -9.16
C ALA A 40 22.70 53.66 -8.97
N LEU A 41 23.51 53.57 -7.91
CA LEU A 41 24.27 52.37 -7.61
C LEU A 41 23.37 51.22 -7.18
N PHE A 42 22.40 51.44 -6.29
CA PHE A 42 21.44 50.42 -5.88
C PHE A 42 20.63 49.89 -7.06
N ALA A 43 20.20 50.76 -7.99
CA ALA A 43 19.52 50.34 -9.21
C ALA A 43 20.42 49.45 -10.08
N LEU A 44 21.70 49.82 -10.26
CA LEU A 44 22.66 49.02 -11.01
C LEU A 44 22.93 47.67 -10.34
N THR A 45 23.20 47.64 -9.03
CA THR A 45 23.46 46.37 -8.32
C THR A 45 22.24 45.47 -8.31
N THR A 46 21.04 46.02 -8.17
CA THR A 46 19.78 45.27 -8.32
C THR A 46 19.70 44.61 -9.70
N ARG A 47 19.99 45.37 -10.76
CA ARG A 47 20.03 44.86 -12.13
C ARG A 47 21.06 43.74 -12.29
N LEU A 48 22.25 43.88 -11.71
CA LEU A 48 23.29 42.86 -11.78
C LEU A 48 22.92 41.58 -11.02
N ILE A 49 22.24 41.70 -9.88
CA ILE A 49 21.81 40.53 -9.09
C ILE A 49 20.71 39.75 -9.82
N LEU A 50 19.70 40.46 -10.32
CA LEU A 50 18.53 39.84 -10.94
C LEU A 50 18.78 39.43 -12.39
N LEU A 51 19.39 40.31 -13.19
CA LEU A 51 19.55 40.15 -14.64
C LEU A 51 21.00 39.91 -15.09
N GLY A 52 21.93 39.67 -14.17
CA GLY A 52 23.33 39.38 -14.51
C GLY A 52 23.47 38.10 -15.35
N GLU A 53 24.27 38.17 -16.42
CA GLU A 53 24.41 37.08 -17.40
C GLU A 53 25.22 35.89 -16.86
N ASP A 54 26.16 36.16 -15.96
CA ASP A 54 27.05 35.17 -15.37
C ASP A 54 27.05 35.24 -13.83
N ALA A 55 27.56 34.18 -13.20
CA ALA A 55 27.63 34.08 -11.74
C ALA A 55 28.52 35.18 -11.12
N PHE A 56 29.48 35.70 -11.87
CA PHE A 56 30.40 36.73 -11.40
C PHE A 56 29.71 38.09 -11.30
N GLN A 57 28.91 38.49 -12.30
CA GLN A 57 28.10 39.70 -12.27
C GLN A 57 27.11 39.69 -11.10
N LYS A 58 26.40 38.57 -10.91
CA LYS A 58 25.47 38.41 -9.78
C LYS A 58 26.21 38.55 -8.44
N GLN A 59 27.38 37.92 -8.31
CA GLN A 59 28.19 38.00 -7.09
C GLN A 59 28.69 39.43 -6.80
N ILE A 60 29.14 40.16 -7.83
CA ILE A 60 29.56 41.57 -7.69
C ILE A 60 28.39 42.42 -7.24
N GLY A 61 27.22 42.24 -7.86
CA GLY A 61 26.01 42.95 -7.51
C GLY A 61 25.70 42.81 -6.01
N VAL A 62 25.76 41.59 -5.47
CA VAL A 62 25.57 41.34 -4.03
C VAL A 62 26.64 42.03 -3.18
N GLN A 63 27.93 41.93 -3.55
CA GLN A 63 29.02 42.52 -2.75
C GLN A 63 28.93 44.05 -2.66
N VAL A 64 28.66 44.71 -3.79
CA VAL A 64 28.56 46.17 -3.83
C VAL A 64 27.28 46.63 -3.13
N LEU A 65 26.16 45.93 -3.32
CA LEU A 65 24.90 46.23 -2.62
C LEU A 65 25.06 46.14 -1.11
N ASP A 66 25.63 45.04 -0.60
CA ASP A 66 25.84 44.82 0.83
C ASP A 66 26.77 45.90 1.44
N ALA A 67 27.83 46.28 0.74
CA ALA A 67 28.72 47.36 1.19
C ALA A 67 27.98 48.71 1.28
N TYR A 68 27.36 49.15 0.18
CA TYR A 68 26.70 50.47 0.14
C TYR A 68 25.47 50.53 1.05
N ALA A 69 24.70 49.44 1.18
CA ALA A 69 23.56 49.40 2.09
C ALA A 69 23.98 49.47 3.57
N ARG A 70 25.20 49.04 3.92
CA ARG A 70 25.73 49.14 5.29
C ARG A 70 26.14 50.57 5.65
N TYR A 71 26.84 51.26 4.76
CA TYR A 71 27.32 52.64 5.00
C TYR A 71 26.24 53.71 4.72
N HIS A 72 25.33 53.45 3.80
CA HIS A 72 24.25 54.36 3.37
C HIS A 72 22.86 53.75 3.62
N ARG A 73 22.59 53.40 4.89
CA ARG A 73 21.32 52.78 5.30
C ARG A 73 20.07 53.62 5.02
N PRO A 74 20.03 54.93 5.33
CA PRO A 74 18.84 55.74 5.09
C PRO A 74 18.46 55.78 3.60
N GLU A 75 19.45 55.88 2.72
CA GLU A 75 19.27 55.88 1.27
C GLU A 75 18.80 54.50 0.78
N PHE A 76 19.35 53.43 1.36
CA PHE A 76 18.89 52.06 1.07
C PHE A 76 17.44 51.83 1.52
N GLU A 77 17.05 52.34 2.69
CA GLU A 77 15.68 52.29 3.20
C GLU A 77 14.68 53.01 2.26
N LEU A 78 15.07 54.18 1.74
CA LEU A 78 14.26 54.89 0.73
C LEU A 78 14.18 54.14 -0.60
N PHE A 79 15.26 53.49 -1.02
CA PHE A 79 15.31 52.69 -2.24
C PHE A 79 14.47 51.41 -2.13
N PHE A 80 14.74 50.59 -1.11
CA PHE A 80 14.08 49.30 -0.86
C PHE A 80 12.82 49.48 0.00
N ASN A 81 11.90 50.32 -0.49
CA ASN A 81 10.64 50.62 0.16
C ASN A 81 9.53 49.61 -0.19
N LYS A 82 8.41 49.68 0.53
CA LYS A 82 7.25 48.79 0.36
C LYS A 82 6.69 48.73 -1.07
N ASN A 83 6.70 49.85 -1.80
CA ASN A 83 6.14 49.90 -3.16
C ASN A 83 7.06 49.15 -4.14
N PHE A 84 8.38 49.24 -3.93
CA PHE A 84 9.33 48.50 -4.73
C PHE A 84 9.22 46.99 -4.49
N VAL A 85 9.11 46.57 -3.22
CA VAL A 85 8.88 45.15 -2.88
C VAL A 85 7.57 44.64 -3.46
N LEU A 86 6.50 45.43 -3.38
CA LEU A 86 5.21 45.08 -3.98
C LEU A 86 5.31 44.93 -5.51
N SER A 87 5.99 45.86 -6.18
CA SER A 87 6.23 45.81 -7.62
C SER A 87 7.00 44.55 -8.02
N LEU A 88 8.03 44.17 -7.28
CA LEU A 88 8.77 42.92 -7.52
C LEU A 88 7.88 41.68 -7.40
N LEU A 89 7.04 41.62 -6.35
CA LEU A 89 6.19 40.46 -6.08
C LEU A 89 4.97 40.35 -7.01
N GLN A 90 4.54 41.45 -7.63
CA GLN A 90 3.37 41.48 -8.52
C GLN A 90 3.72 41.54 -10.01
N GLN A 91 4.79 42.24 -10.38
CA GLN A 91 5.14 42.53 -11.78
C GLN A 91 6.47 41.89 -12.21
N GLY A 92 7.28 41.42 -11.25
CA GLY A 92 8.61 40.92 -11.53
C GLY A 92 9.65 42.03 -11.68
N TYR A 93 10.73 41.75 -12.41
CA TYR A 93 11.81 42.71 -12.66
C TYR A 93 12.44 42.53 -14.04
N GLY A 94 12.28 43.53 -14.90
CA GLY A 94 12.82 43.48 -16.27
C GLY A 94 12.20 42.32 -17.07
N GLN A 95 13.02 41.29 -17.34
CA GLN A 95 12.58 40.08 -18.05
C GLN A 95 12.12 38.95 -17.11
N LEU A 96 12.37 39.07 -15.79
CA LEU A 96 11.97 38.06 -14.81
C LEU A 96 10.50 38.24 -14.46
N ASP A 97 9.74 37.15 -14.56
CA ASP A 97 8.37 37.09 -14.06
C ASP A 97 8.36 37.13 -12.51
N HIS A 98 7.26 37.60 -11.92
CA HIS A 98 7.05 37.67 -10.47
C HIS A 98 7.16 36.29 -9.76
N ARG A 99 7.05 35.19 -10.51
CA ARG A 99 7.22 33.82 -10.01
C ARG A 99 8.67 33.32 -10.06
N ASP A 100 9.60 34.14 -10.53
CA ASP A 100 11.00 33.74 -10.58
C ASP A 100 11.60 33.63 -9.15
N PRO A 101 12.17 32.47 -8.76
CA PRO A 101 12.76 32.27 -7.43
C PRO A 101 13.87 33.30 -7.08
N PHE A 102 14.56 33.87 -8.07
CA PHE A 102 15.62 34.85 -7.84
C PHE A 102 15.10 36.16 -7.23
N ILE A 103 13.84 36.52 -7.52
CA ILE A 103 13.21 37.69 -6.89
C ILE A 103 13.08 37.48 -5.38
N ILE A 104 12.69 36.28 -4.96
CA ILE A 104 12.55 35.96 -3.53
C ILE A 104 13.93 35.91 -2.86
N ASP A 105 14.95 35.36 -3.51
CA ASP A 105 16.32 35.38 -3.00
C ASP A 105 16.86 36.84 -2.87
N TYR A 106 16.53 37.72 -3.81
CA TYR A 106 16.88 39.15 -3.73
C TYR A 106 16.17 39.85 -2.57
N ILE A 107 14.85 39.70 -2.45
CA ILE A 107 14.08 40.26 -1.33
C ILE A 107 14.63 39.74 0.00
N HIS A 108 14.94 38.45 0.08
CA HIS A 108 15.54 37.84 1.27
C HIS A 108 16.86 38.52 1.64
N CYS A 109 17.76 38.72 0.66
CA CYS A 109 19.02 39.40 0.88
C CYS A 109 18.81 40.84 1.39
N CYS A 110 17.90 41.59 0.75
CA CYS A 110 17.62 42.98 1.10
C CYS A 110 16.95 43.13 2.48
N LEU A 111 16.10 42.19 2.90
CA LEU A 111 15.51 42.20 4.25
C LEU A 111 16.57 42.09 5.35
N ARG A 112 17.64 41.31 5.14
CA ARG A 112 18.75 41.22 6.09
C ARG A 112 19.47 42.55 6.26
N LEU A 113 19.53 43.36 5.21
CA LEU A 113 20.12 44.69 5.23
C LEU A 113 19.18 45.73 5.86
N LEU A 114 17.86 45.57 5.68
CA LEU A 114 16.82 46.47 6.19
C LEU A 114 16.41 46.18 7.64
N ILE A 115 16.78 45.03 8.24
CA ILE A 115 16.21 44.56 9.52
C ILE A 115 16.33 45.56 10.69
N SER A 116 17.32 46.44 10.67
CA SER A 116 17.53 47.48 11.69
C SER A 116 16.74 48.77 11.45
N CYS A 117 16.06 48.89 10.30
CA CYS A 117 15.38 50.11 9.89
C CYS A 117 13.87 50.03 10.21
N PRO A 118 13.22 51.13 10.62
CA PRO A 118 11.80 51.12 10.99
C PRO A 118 10.85 50.70 9.85
N SER A 119 11.16 51.06 8.60
CA SER A 119 10.36 50.70 7.41
C SER A 119 10.24 49.19 7.17
N VAL A 120 11.09 48.37 7.81
CA VAL A 120 11.02 46.91 7.68
C VAL A 120 9.65 46.38 8.13
N LEU A 121 9.00 47.04 9.09
CA LEU A 121 7.67 46.64 9.57
C LEU A 121 6.58 46.78 8.49
N GLU A 122 6.64 47.86 7.70
CA GLU A 122 5.74 48.04 6.55
C GLU A 122 6.06 47.05 5.43
N THR A 123 7.33 46.70 5.27
CA THR A 123 7.75 45.70 4.29
C THR A 123 7.27 44.31 4.68
N PHE A 124 7.35 43.96 5.97
CA PHE A 124 6.83 42.69 6.48
C PHE A 124 5.31 42.55 6.26
N SER A 125 4.53 43.61 6.45
CA SER A 125 3.08 43.56 6.24
C SER A 125 2.72 43.35 4.77
N VAL A 126 3.46 43.96 3.83
CA VAL A 126 3.32 43.68 2.39
C VAL A 126 3.64 42.22 2.08
N ILE A 127 4.74 41.69 2.61
CA ILE A 127 5.17 40.31 2.36
C ILE A 127 4.14 39.30 2.91
N GLN A 128 3.55 39.54 4.07
CA GLN A 128 2.50 38.68 4.62
C GLN A 128 1.34 38.50 3.64
N VAL A 129 0.84 39.61 3.07
CA VAL A 129 -0.30 39.57 2.13
C VAL A 129 0.10 38.91 0.82
N GLU A 130 1.23 39.31 0.26
CA GLU A 130 1.68 38.80 -1.04
C GLU A 130 2.06 37.32 -0.98
N PHE A 131 2.65 36.83 0.11
CA PHE A 131 2.99 35.41 0.23
C PHE A 131 1.76 34.53 0.36
N LEU A 132 0.71 35.00 1.03
CA LEU A 132 -0.58 34.33 1.02
C LEU A 132 -1.17 34.26 -0.40
N ARG A 133 -1.14 35.37 -1.16
CA ARG A 133 -1.57 35.38 -2.57
C ARG A 133 -0.75 34.38 -3.38
N MET A 134 0.57 34.42 -3.28
CA MET A 134 1.47 33.53 -4.02
C MET A 134 1.17 32.06 -3.73
N VAL A 135 0.97 31.66 -2.47
CA VAL A 135 0.64 30.27 -2.13
C VAL A 135 -0.75 29.87 -2.65
N CYS A 136 -1.71 30.79 -2.75
CA CYS A 136 -2.99 30.52 -3.41
C CYS A 136 -2.83 30.20 -4.90
N GLU A 137 -1.78 30.71 -5.55
CA GLU A 137 -1.50 30.51 -6.98
C GLU A 137 -0.80 29.19 -7.32
N ARG A 138 -0.54 28.35 -6.31
CA ARG A 138 0.10 27.02 -6.45
C ARG A 138 1.49 27.11 -7.09
N PRO A 139 2.46 27.76 -6.43
CA PRO A 139 3.80 27.93 -6.95
C PRO A 139 4.54 26.59 -7.05
N GLU A 140 5.51 26.54 -7.96
CA GLU A 140 6.41 25.39 -8.12
C GLU A 140 7.26 25.14 -6.85
N PRO A 141 7.72 23.90 -6.61
CA PRO A 141 8.48 23.54 -5.42
C PRO A 141 9.71 24.43 -5.17
N ALA A 142 10.41 24.83 -6.23
CA ALA A 142 11.60 25.68 -6.15
C ALA A 142 11.28 27.07 -5.57
N LEU A 143 10.24 27.74 -6.07
CA LEU A 143 9.78 29.03 -5.57
C LEU A 143 9.30 28.90 -4.12
N CYS A 144 8.48 27.88 -3.85
CA CYS A 144 7.96 27.59 -2.51
C CYS A 144 9.09 27.35 -1.48
N ALA A 145 10.18 26.71 -1.89
CA ALA A 145 11.35 26.50 -1.03
C ALA A 145 12.12 27.80 -0.74
N ARG A 146 12.21 28.74 -1.69
CA ARG A 146 12.79 30.07 -1.45
C ARG A 146 11.93 30.91 -0.52
N LEU A 147 10.62 30.92 -0.74
CA LEU A 147 9.65 31.55 0.16
C LEU A 147 9.79 30.98 1.57
N SER A 148 9.90 29.65 1.70
CA SER A 148 10.08 28.98 2.99
C SER A 148 11.37 29.36 3.69
N THR A 149 12.47 29.49 2.94
CA THR A 149 13.76 29.91 3.49
C THR A 149 13.68 31.35 4.03
N LEU A 150 13.05 32.26 3.29
CA LEU A 150 12.85 33.64 3.75
C LEU A 150 11.98 33.68 5.01
N LEU A 151 10.84 32.98 5.02
CA LEU A 151 9.95 32.95 6.17
C LEU A 151 10.62 32.36 7.42
N LEU A 152 11.43 31.31 7.27
CA LEU A 152 12.18 30.72 8.39
C LEU A 152 13.16 31.70 9.04
N ASP A 153 13.82 32.54 8.25
CA ASP A 153 14.73 33.58 8.76
C ASP A 153 13.94 34.79 9.31
N PHE A 154 12.76 35.08 8.74
CA PHE A 154 11.92 36.22 9.09
C PHE A 154 10.48 35.78 9.39
N MET A 155 10.28 35.15 10.55
CA MET A 155 8.95 34.64 10.95
C MET A 155 7.89 35.75 11.08
N GLN A 156 8.31 37.02 11.22
CA GLN A 156 7.45 38.20 11.19
C GLN A 156 6.71 38.36 9.85
N CYS A 157 7.26 37.83 8.75
CA CYS A 157 6.62 37.84 7.42
C CYS A 157 5.51 36.78 7.26
N THR A 158 5.32 35.89 8.24
CA THR A 158 4.30 34.84 8.15
C THR A 158 2.92 35.40 8.48
N PRO A 159 1.87 35.12 7.68
CA PRO A 159 0.49 35.47 8.02
C PRO A 159 0.07 34.92 9.38
N ARG A 160 -0.70 35.68 10.16
CA ARG A 160 -1.11 35.33 11.53
C ARG A 160 -2.62 35.19 11.68
N ASP A 161 -3.06 34.58 12.78
CA ASP A 161 -4.47 34.43 13.14
C ASP A 161 -5.27 33.72 12.02
N LYS A 162 -6.43 34.25 11.65
CA LYS A 162 -7.27 33.70 10.57
C LYS A 162 -6.52 33.59 9.24
N SER A 163 -5.64 34.54 8.94
CA SER A 163 -4.84 34.51 7.71
C SER A 163 -3.74 33.44 7.78
N GLY A 164 -3.21 33.15 8.97
CA GLY A 164 -2.25 32.06 9.22
C GLY A 164 -2.86 30.68 9.02
N VAL A 165 -4.09 30.47 9.50
CA VAL A 165 -4.85 29.23 9.23
C VAL A 165 -5.06 29.04 7.73
N LEU A 166 -5.53 30.07 7.04
CA LEU A 166 -5.73 30.02 5.58
C LEU A 166 -4.41 29.76 4.85
N PHE A 167 -3.33 30.45 5.24
CA PHE A 167 -2.01 30.26 4.65
C PHE A 167 -1.56 28.80 4.74
N CYS A 168 -1.69 28.17 5.91
CA CYS A 168 -1.33 26.78 6.11
C CYS A 168 -2.16 25.83 5.24
N GLN A 169 -3.48 26.04 5.15
CA GLN A 169 -4.36 25.24 4.29
C GLN A 169 -3.99 25.38 2.81
N GLN A 170 -3.72 26.61 2.35
CA GLN A 170 -3.29 26.84 0.97
C GLN A 170 -1.90 26.26 0.69
N LEU A 171 -1.00 26.27 1.68
CA LEU A 171 0.31 25.65 1.55
C LEU A 171 0.20 24.12 1.44
N VAL A 172 -0.68 23.49 2.23
CA VAL A 172 -0.99 22.05 2.10
C VAL A 172 -1.53 21.73 0.71
N ARG A 173 -2.48 22.52 0.19
CA ARG A 173 -2.98 22.36 -1.20
C ARG A 173 -1.87 22.55 -2.23
N THR A 174 -0.95 23.47 -2.01
CA THR A 174 0.20 23.67 -2.89
C THR A 174 1.12 22.46 -2.89
N ILE A 175 1.45 21.91 -1.72
CA ILE A 175 2.24 20.68 -1.60
C ILE A 175 1.57 19.52 -2.33
N SER A 176 0.23 19.43 -2.27
CA SER A 176 -0.51 18.39 -2.99
C SER A 176 -0.42 18.49 -4.52
N CYS A 177 0.00 19.64 -5.07
CA CYS A 177 0.21 19.83 -6.50
C CYS A 177 1.67 19.67 -6.93
N PHE A 178 2.62 19.44 -6.01
CA PHE A 178 4.03 19.35 -6.34
C PHE A 178 4.35 18.12 -7.20
N GLN A 179 4.97 18.35 -8.35
CA GLN A 179 5.37 17.30 -9.28
C GLN A 179 6.84 17.45 -9.63
N CYS A 180 7.48 16.32 -9.93
CA CYS A 180 8.84 16.28 -10.43
C CYS A 180 8.90 15.28 -11.59
N PHE A 181 9.12 15.81 -12.80
CA PHE A 181 9.22 15.00 -14.02
C PHE A 181 10.67 14.65 -14.38
N ALA A 182 11.61 15.00 -13.50
CA ALA A 182 13.02 14.72 -13.66
C ALA A 182 13.31 13.22 -13.60
N SER A 183 14.17 12.76 -14.50
CA SER A 183 14.75 11.42 -14.45
C SER A 183 16.16 11.41 -13.84
N GLN A 184 16.78 12.58 -13.69
CA GLN A 184 18.13 12.72 -13.15
C GLN A 184 18.11 12.68 -11.62
N GLU A 185 19.05 11.94 -11.04
CA GLU A 185 19.14 11.79 -9.58
C GLU A 185 19.37 13.13 -8.87
N GLN A 186 20.17 14.03 -9.46
CA GLN A 186 20.44 15.34 -8.88
C GLN A 186 19.16 16.18 -8.74
N GLU A 187 18.36 16.27 -9.80
CA GLU A 187 17.10 17.02 -9.81
C GLU A 187 16.07 16.41 -8.83
N LEU A 188 16.02 15.08 -8.72
CA LEU A 188 15.17 14.41 -7.72
C LEU A 188 15.60 14.73 -6.28
N ARG A 189 16.92 14.75 -5.99
CA ARG A 189 17.42 15.15 -4.67
C ARG A 189 17.12 16.62 -4.38
N GLU A 190 17.26 17.49 -5.37
CA GLU A 190 16.90 18.91 -5.26
C GLU A 190 15.40 19.09 -4.98
N TYR A 191 14.54 18.37 -5.70
CA TYR A 191 13.09 18.36 -5.46
C TYR A 191 12.75 17.91 -4.03
N VAL A 192 13.31 16.79 -3.57
CA VAL A 192 13.09 16.31 -2.19
C VAL A 192 13.56 17.37 -1.18
N GLY A 193 14.73 17.98 -1.40
CA GLY A 193 15.24 19.06 -0.56
C GLY A 193 14.33 20.29 -0.54
N GLN A 194 13.75 20.67 -1.67
CA GLN A 194 12.79 21.77 -1.77
C GLN A 194 11.52 21.47 -0.97
N VAL A 195 10.90 20.30 -1.18
CA VAL A 195 9.69 19.89 -0.44
C VAL A 195 9.94 19.84 1.06
N MET A 196 11.09 19.32 1.50
CA MET A 196 11.45 19.25 2.92
C MET A 196 11.58 20.63 3.57
N LYS A 197 12.08 21.64 2.85
CA LYS A 197 12.11 23.03 3.35
C LYS A 197 10.69 23.57 3.59
N VAL A 198 9.77 23.30 2.66
CA VAL A 198 8.36 23.71 2.79
C VAL A 198 7.68 23.00 3.96
N SER A 199 7.92 21.69 4.10
CA SER A 199 7.40 20.91 5.24
C SER A 199 7.94 21.42 6.58
N THR A 200 9.23 21.76 6.65
CA THR A 200 9.87 22.32 7.85
C THR A 200 9.27 23.67 8.24
N LEU A 201 9.00 24.54 7.24
CA LEU A 201 8.28 25.79 7.49
C LEU A 201 6.93 25.51 8.16
N LEU A 202 6.12 24.63 7.56
CA LEU A 202 4.79 24.34 8.06
C LEU A 202 4.82 23.74 9.47
N GLN A 203 5.79 22.85 9.75
CA GLN A 203 6.03 22.34 11.11
C GLN A 203 6.34 23.46 12.11
N ASN A 204 7.18 24.43 11.73
CA ASN A 204 7.53 25.54 12.61
C ASN A 204 6.34 26.48 12.86
N ILE A 205 5.50 26.70 11.84
CA ILE A 205 4.25 27.44 12.01
C ILE A 205 3.31 26.71 12.98
N TRP A 206 3.15 25.39 12.85
CA TRP A 206 2.33 24.60 13.78
C TRP A 206 2.84 24.66 15.23
N LYS A 207 4.17 24.74 15.42
CA LYS A 207 4.76 24.91 16.75
C LYS A 207 4.53 26.31 17.31
N ALA A 208 4.63 27.35 16.47
CA ALA A 208 4.45 28.74 16.88
C ALA A 208 2.98 29.09 17.13
N GLU A 209 2.07 28.57 16.31
CA GLU A 209 0.63 28.80 16.38
C GLU A 209 -0.14 27.47 16.30
N PRO A 210 -0.29 26.74 17.43
CA PRO A 210 -0.91 25.41 17.46
C PRO A 210 -2.34 25.35 16.90
N ALA A 211 -3.06 26.47 16.88
CA ALA A 211 -4.40 26.57 16.29
C ALA A 211 -4.41 26.28 14.78
N THR A 212 -3.27 26.42 14.08
CA THR A 212 -3.14 26.14 12.65
C THR A 212 -2.98 24.65 12.32
N LEU A 213 -2.56 23.82 13.30
CA LEU A 213 -2.27 22.40 13.08
C LEU A 213 -3.52 21.63 12.64
N LEU A 214 -4.58 21.61 13.46
CA LEU A 214 -5.77 20.81 13.17
C LEU A 214 -6.43 21.17 11.82
N PRO A 215 -6.65 22.46 11.47
CA PRO A 215 -7.16 22.82 10.15
C PRO A 215 -6.27 22.39 8.98
N SER A 216 -4.94 22.41 9.16
CA SER A 216 -3.99 21.93 8.14
C SER A 216 -4.14 20.43 7.93
N LEU A 217 -4.29 19.67 9.01
CA LEU A 217 -4.46 18.22 8.93
C LEU A 217 -5.82 17.85 8.34
N GLN A 218 -6.89 18.56 8.70
CA GLN A 218 -8.20 18.39 8.05
C GLN A 218 -8.10 18.61 6.53
N GLU A 219 -7.31 19.59 6.10
CA GLU A 219 -7.06 19.83 4.67
C GLU A 219 -6.29 18.67 4.01
N VAL A 220 -5.25 18.12 4.66
CA VAL A 220 -4.55 16.91 4.17
C VAL A 220 -5.54 15.77 3.98
N PHE A 221 -6.44 15.54 4.94
CA PHE A 221 -7.45 14.48 4.87
C PHE A 221 -8.48 14.72 3.78
N ALA A 222 -8.94 15.97 3.62
CA ALA A 222 -9.86 16.34 2.53
C ALA A 222 -9.23 16.05 1.15
N ILE A 223 -7.95 16.36 0.99
CA ILE A 223 -7.20 16.12 -0.25
C ILE A 223 -7.08 14.62 -0.54
N ILE A 224 -6.59 13.82 0.42
CA ILE A 224 -6.38 12.39 0.17
C ILE A 224 -7.68 11.60 0.09
N SER A 225 -8.79 12.07 0.67
CA SER A 225 -10.11 11.43 0.53
C SER A 225 -10.89 11.90 -0.70
N SER A 226 -10.39 12.89 -1.44
CA SER A 226 -11.06 13.39 -2.65
C SER A 226 -11.25 12.29 -3.70
N THR A 227 -12.45 12.18 -4.25
CA THR A 227 -12.79 11.23 -5.32
C THR A 227 -12.78 11.87 -6.71
N ASP A 228 -12.30 13.11 -6.84
CA ASP A 228 -12.18 13.79 -8.12
C ASP A 228 -11.20 13.05 -9.05
N PRO A 229 -11.64 12.57 -10.22
CA PRO A 229 -10.77 11.87 -11.16
C PRO A 229 -9.77 12.79 -11.87
N SER A 230 -10.02 14.11 -11.89
CA SER A 230 -9.15 15.09 -12.55
C SER A 230 -7.93 15.49 -11.73
N PHE A 231 -7.93 15.14 -10.43
CA PHE A 231 -6.91 15.55 -9.49
C PHE A 231 -6.34 14.37 -8.72
N ASP A 232 -5.05 14.10 -8.94
CA ASP A 232 -4.29 13.13 -8.15
C ASP A 232 -3.25 13.85 -7.28
N PRO A 233 -3.40 13.83 -5.95
CA PRO A 233 -2.51 14.56 -5.07
C PRO A 233 -1.13 13.92 -5.01
N SER A 234 -0.12 14.78 -4.97
CA SER A 234 1.28 14.40 -4.86
C SER A 234 1.59 13.62 -3.58
N ILE A 235 2.46 12.63 -3.73
CA ILE A 235 3.08 11.91 -2.60
C ILE A 235 3.94 12.83 -1.72
N ALA A 236 4.26 14.06 -2.16
CA ALA A 236 4.96 15.06 -1.37
C ALA A 236 4.25 15.40 -0.04
N LEU A 237 2.93 15.16 0.05
CA LEU A 237 2.17 15.27 1.31
C LEU A 237 2.73 14.36 2.43
N ALA A 238 3.38 13.25 2.07
CA ALA A 238 4.07 12.38 3.02
C ALA A 238 5.16 13.10 3.82
N SER A 239 5.74 14.18 3.27
CA SER A 239 6.73 14.99 3.99
C SER A 239 6.17 15.67 5.24
N LEU A 240 4.85 15.83 5.34
CA LEU A 240 4.19 16.48 6.47
C LEU A 240 3.96 15.51 7.63
N VAL A 241 3.66 14.25 7.33
CA VAL A 241 3.12 13.32 8.33
C VAL A 241 4.14 12.83 9.36
N GLN A 242 5.41 12.90 9.02
CA GLN A 242 6.53 12.63 9.93
C GLN A 242 6.64 13.63 11.09
N HIS A 243 6.02 14.81 10.97
CA HIS A 243 6.10 15.88 11.98
C HIS A 243 4.93 15.89 12.96
N ILE A 244 3.94 15.01 12.77
CA ILE A 244 2.68 15.03 13.51
C ILE A 244 2.75 14.09 14.71
N PRO A 245 2.32 14.52 15.91
CA PRO A 245 2.25 13.66 17.08
C PRO A 245 1.31 12.46 16.87
N ILE A 246 1.73 11.28 17.34
CA ILE A 246 0.97 10.01 17.22
C ILE A 246 -0.45 10.13 17.79
N GLN A 247 -0.64 10.91 18.87
CA GLN A 247 -1.95 11.13 19.48
C GLN A 247 -2.95 11.77 18.51
N MET A 248 -2.48 12.62 17.61
CA MET A 248 -3.32 13.29 16.61
C MET A 248 -3.75 12.33 15.50
N ILE A 249 -2.94 11.31 15.19
CA ILE A 249 -3.27 10.24 14.23
C ILE A 249 -4.58 9.58 14.66
N THR A 250 -4.68 9.16 15.92
CA THR A 250 -5.86 8.48 16.43
C THR A 250 -7.12 9.34 16.30
N VAL A 251 -7.03 10.64 16.61
CA VAL A 251 -8.15 11.58 16.50
C VAL A 251 -8.61 11.72 15.05
N LEU A 252 -7.67 11.90 14.12
CA LEU A 252 -7.96 12.11 12.71
C LEU A 252 -8.48 10.85 12.02
N ILE A 253 -7.88 9.70 12.30
CA ILE A 253 -8.36 8.40 11.78
C ILE A 253 -9.76 8.10 12.31
N LYS A 254 -10.03 8.37 13.59
CA LYS A 254 -11.38 8.22 14.15
C LYS A 254 -12.37 9.16 13.45
N SER A 255 -12.00 10.42 13.22
CA SER A 255 -12.83 11.36 12.47
C SER A 255 -13.14 10.83 11.07
N LEU A 256 -12.12 10.40 10.31
CA LEU A 256 -12.29 9.89 8.94
C LEU A 256 -13.19 8.64 8.88
N THR A 257 -13.04 7.72 9.83
CA THR A 257 -13.73 6.42 9.82
C THR A 257 -15.13 6.46 10.41
N THR A 258 -15.45 7.46 11.25
CA THR A 258 -16.75 7.58 11.93
C THR A 258 -17.63 8.71 11.40
N ASP A 259 -17.09 9.63 10.59
CA ASP A 259 -17.87 10.69 9.97
C ASP A 259 -18.82 10.13 8.91
N GLN A 260 -20.12 10.37 9.10
CA GLN A 260 -21.19 9.90 8.22
C GLN A 260 -21.14 10.55 6.83
N ASN A 261 -20.46 11.69 6.70
CA ASN A 261 -20.33 12.39 5.42
C ASN A 261 -19.25 11.76 4.51
N VAL A 262 -18.34 10.95 5.07
CA VAL A 262 -17.26 10.32 4.33
C VAL A 262 -17.78 9.04 3.69
N ARG A 263 -17.84 9.02 2.36
CA ARG A 263 -18.26 7.84 1.58
C ARG A 263 -17.13 6.80 1.51
N ASP A 264 -17.50 5.54 1.31
CA ASP A 264 -16.57 4.40 1.16
C ASP A 264 -15.52 4.64 0.05
N ALA A 265 -15.92 5.28 -1.05
CA ALA A 265 -14.99 5.66 -2.12
C ALA A 265 -13.89 6.63 -1.64
N GLY A 266 -14.23 7.58 -0.76
CA GLY A 266 -13.27 8.51 -0.18
C GLY A 266 -12.32 7.83 0.80
N MET A 267 -12.83 6.91 1.63
CA MET A 267 -12.00 6.08 2.51
C MET A 267 -11.02 5.21 1.72
N THR A 268 -11.49 4.63 0.60
CA THR A 268 -10.67 3.82 -0.32
C THR A 268 -9.55 4.64 -0.92
N LYS A 269 -9.85 5.85 -1.42
CA LYS A 269 -8.84 6.78 -1.97
C LYS A 269 -7.84 7.22 -0.90
N ALA A 270 -8.30 7.54 0.30
CA ALA A 270 -7.44 7.93 1.42
C ALA A 270 -6.45 6.81 1.77
N LEU A 271 -6.94 5.56 1.91
CA LEU A 271 -6.07 4.43 2.20
C LEU A 271 -5.05 4.18 1.07
N CYS A 272 -5.48 4.21 -0.19
CA CYS A 272 -4.59 4.05 -1.34
C CYS A 272 -3.47 5.09 -1.32
N ARG A 273 -3.81 6.38 -1.16
CA ARG A 273 -2.84 7.49 -1.18
C ARG A 273 -1.91 7.47 0.03
N MET A 274 -2.40 7.06 1.21
CA MET A 274 -1.54 6.84 2.39
C MET A 274 -0.53 5.70 2.17
N ILE A 275 -0.93 4.64 1.46
CA ILE A 275 0.02 3.56 1.09
C ILE A 275 1.04 4.09 0.07
N ASP A 276 0.60 4.91 -0.89
CA ASP A 276 1.49 5.51 -1.90
C ASP A 276 2.55 6.44 -1.27
N TRP A 277 2.29 7.01 -0.10
CA TRP A 277 3.28 7.76 0.68
C TRP A 277 4.51 6.95 1.09
N LEU A 278 4.45 5.61 1.12
CA LEU A 278 5.64 4.77 1.30
C LEU A 278 6.66 4.93 0.15
N SER A 279 6.25 5.54 -0.97
CA SER A 279 7.11 5.87 -2.10
C SER A 279 7.85 7.20 -1.91
N TRP A 280 7.52 8.00 -0.89
CA TRP A 280 8.27 9.21 -0.58
C TRP A 280 9.67 8.85 -0.04
N PRO A 281 10.78 9.40 -0.59
CA PRO A 281 12.14 8.94 -0.26
C PRO A 281 12.53 9.04 1.22
N LEU A 282 11.92 9.99 1.94
CA LEU A 282 12.16 10.23 3.36
C LEU A 282 10.94 9.87 4.21
N ALA A 283 10.08 8.95 3.74
CA ALA A 283 8.91 8.49 4.48
C ALA A 283 9.31 7.78 5.78
N GLN A 284 9.36 8.53 6.88
CA GLN A 284 9.43 7.98 8.22
C GLN A 284 8.04 8.02 8.85
N HIS A 285 7.70 6.99 9.62
CA HIS A 285 6.44 6.87 10.37
C HIS A 285 5.15 6.81 9.52
N VAL A 286 5.23 6.76 8.19
CA VAL A 286 4.07 6.57 7.31
C VAL A 286 3.33 5.27 7.62
N ASP A 287 4.06 4.23 8.00
CA ASP A 287 3.53 2.95 8.45
C ASP A 287 2.55 3.09 9.62
N THR A 288 2.83 4.01 10.55
CA THR A 288 1.96 4.25 11.71
C THR A 288 0.60 4.80 11.26
N TRP A 289 0.58 5.66 10.24
CA TRP A 289 -0.65 6.19 9.65
C TRP A 289 -1.42 5.12 8.90
N VAL A 290 -0.74 4.37 8.03
CA VAL A 290 -1.37 3.32 7.22
C VAL A 290 -1.95 2.23 8.12
N VAL A 291 -1.17 1.71 9.08
CA VAL A 291 -1.65 0.67 10.02
C VAL A 291 -2.77 1.20 10.90
N ALA A 292 -2.72 2.46 11.35
CA ALA A 292 -3.81 3.05 12.12
C ALA A 292 -5.10 3.12 11.29
N LEU A 293 -5.04 3.51 10.01
CA LEU A 293 -6.20 3.54 9.13
C LEU A 293 -6.74 2.12 8.84
N LEU A 294 -5.86 1.15 8.58
CA LEU A 294 -6.26 -0.26 8.37
C LEU A 294 -7.01 -0.80 9.60
N LYS A 295 -6.48 -0.56 10.81
CA LYS A 295 -7.15 -0.91 12.07
C LYS A 295 -8.46 -0.15 12.27
N GLY A 296 -8.50 1.14 11.94
CA GLY A 296 -9.69 1.98 12.04
C GLY A 296 -10.83 1.49 11.14
N LEU A 297 -10.53 1.17 9.88
CA LEU A 297 -11.49 0.61 8.92
C LEU A 297 -11.97 -0.79 9.35
N ALA A 298 -11.10 -1.62 9.92
CA ALA A 298 -11.48 -2.91 10.46
C ALA A 298 -12.45 -2.76 11.65
N ALA A 299 -12.23 -1.77 12.53
CA ALA A 299 -13.10 -1.48 13.67
C ALA A 299 -14.52 -1.06 13.24
N VAL A 300 -14.65 -0.36 12.10
CA VAL A 300 -15.95 0.00 11.49
C VAL A 300 -16.43 -1.02 10.44
N GLN A 301 -15.86 -2.23 10.43
CA GLN A 301 -16.26 -3.37 9.59
C GLN A 301 -16.21 -3.11 8.07
N LYS A 302 -15.32 -2.24 7.61
CA LYS A 302 -15.13 -1.92 6.17
C LYS A 302 -14.20 -2.93 5.48
N PHE A 303 -14.50 -4.22 5.61
CA PHE A 303 -13.62 -5.30 5.15
C PHE A 303 -13.44 -5.34 3.62
N THR A 304 -14.47 -5.02 2.83
CA THR A 304 -14.36 -4.98 1.37
C THR A 304 -13.29 -3.98 0.91
N ILE A 305 -13.27 -2.78 1.50
CA ILE A 305 -12.22 -1.77 1.22
C ILE A 305 -10.84 -2.32 1.55
N LEU A 306 -10.70 -2.97 2.70
CA LEU A 306 -9.43 -3.54 3.14
C LEU A 306 -8.94 -4.65 2.21
N ILE A 307 -9.84 -5.53 1.74
CA ILE A 307 -9.55 -6.61 0.79
C ILE A 307 -9.09 -6.02 -0.54
N ASP A 308 -9.91 -5.16 -1.14
CA ASP A 308 -9.68 -4.62 -2.48
C ASP A 308 -8.39 -3.79 -2.52
N VAL A 309 -8.16 -2.94 -1.51
CA VAL A 309 -6.95 -2.12 -1.44
C VAL A 309 -5.71 -2.97 -1.16
N THR A 310 -5.83 -4.03 -0.36
CA THR A 310 -4.71 -4.97 -0.13
C THR A 310 -4.30 -5.62 -1.45
N LEU A 311 -5.25 -6.20 -2.19
CA LEU A 311 -4.96 -6.82 -3.49
C LEU A 311 -4.38 -5.82 -4.50
N LEU A 312 -4.88 -4.57 -4.48
CA LEU A 312 -4.40 -3.52 -5.38
C LEU A 312 -2.98 -3.02 -5.05
N LYS A 313 -2.58 -2.96 -3.77
CA LYS A 313 -1.38 -2.22 -3.33
C LYS A 313 -0.29 -3.09 -2.72
N ILE A 314 -0.52 -4.38 -2.46
CA ILE A 314 0.44 -5.21 -1.73
C ILE A 314 1.80 -5.36 -2.45
N GLU A 315 1.81 -5.46 -3.78
CA GLU A 315 3.04 -5.49 -4.57
C GLU A 315 3.82 -4.18 -4.45
N LEU A 316 3.12 -3.03 -4.44
CA LEU A 316 3.75 -1.73 -4.22
C LEU A 316 4.44 -1.70 -2.85
N VAL A 317 3.73 -2.11 -1.79
CA VAL A 317 4.28 -2.17 -0.42
C VAL A 317 5.49 -3.10 -0.36
N PHE A 318 5.40 -4.28 -0.99
CA PHE A 318 6.51 -5.23 -1.07
C PHE A 318 7.73 -4.61 -1.78
N ASN A 319 7.52 -3.92 -2.89
CA ASN A 319 8.58 -3.26 -3.64
C ASN A 319 9.28 -2.15 -2.84
N ARG A 320 8.64 -1.60 -1.79
CA ARG A 320 9.29 -0.63 -0.89
C ARG A 320 10.32 -1.27 0.05
N LEU A 321 10.31 -2.59 0.23
CA LEU A 321 11.29 -3.30 1.09
C LEU A 321 12.75 -3.18 0.57
N TRP A 322 12.92 -2.92 -0.73
CA TRP A 322 14.23 -2.70 -1.34
C TRP A 322 14.93 -1.43 -0.82
N TYR A 323 14.18 -0.46 -0.32
CA TYR A 323 14.70 0.86 0.06
C TYR A 323 14.97 0.92 1.57
N PRO A 324 16.25 1.01 2.02
CA PRO A 324 16.60 0.86 3.43
C PRO A 324 15.87 1.82 4.40
N ILE A 325 15.62 3.06 3.98
CA ILE A 325 14.99 4.10 4.82
C ILE A 325 13.54 3.73 5.15
N VAL A 326 12.77 3.24 4.17
CA VAL A 326 11.34 2.93 4.33
C VAL A 326 11.09 1.44 4.61
N ARG A 327 12.11 0.58 4.49
CA ARG A 327 12.01 -0.88 4.58
C ARG A 327 11.27 -1.36 5.82
N GLN A 328 11.59 -0.83 7.00
CA GLN A 328 10.95 -1.25 8.25
C GLN A 328 9.48 -0.84 8.31
N GLY A 329 9.14 0.37 7.86
CA GLY A 329 7.75 0.81 7.78
C GLY A 329 6.94 0.01 6.76
N ALA A 330 7.52 -0.25 5.59
CA ALA A 330 6.92 -1.10 4.57
C ALA A 330 6.68 -2.53 5.08
N LEU A 331 7.62 -3.10 5.87
CA LEU A 331 7.43 -4.40 6.50
C LEU A 331 6.28 -4.40 7.51
N ALA A 332 6.13 -3.35 8.32
CA ALA A 332 5.03 -3.24 9.28
C ALA A 332 3.67 -3.21 8.56
N VAL A 333 3.56 -2.45 7.46
CA VAL A 333 2.35 -2.41 6.63
C VAL A 333 2.10 -3.75 5.94
N LEU A 334 3.11 -4.35 5.31
CA LEU A 334 3.02 -5.65 4.64
C LEU A 334 2.59 -6.75 5.62
N SER A 335 3.22 -6.79 6.80
CA SER A 335 2.91 -7.74 7.85
C SER A 335 1.47 -7.60 8.31
N HIS A 336 0.97 -6.36 8.50
CA HIS A 336 -0.41 -6.14 8.88
C HIS A 336 -1.39 -6.59 7.78
N MET A 337 -1.13 -6.23 6.53
CA MET A 337 -1.96 -6.65 5.39
C MET A 337 -2.03 -8.16 5.26
N LEU A 338 -0.88 -8.85 5.23
CA LEU A 338 -0.81 -10.30 5.06
C LEU A 338 -1.40 -11.07 6.24
N LEU A 339 -1.07 -10.67 7.48
CA LEU A 339 -1.58 -11.36 8.66
C LEU A 339 -3.07 -11.12 8.90
N SER A 340 -3.64 -10.03 8.39
CA SER A 340 -5.08 -9.79 8.49
C SER A 340 -5.87 -10.37 7.33
N PHE A 341 -5.26 -10.50 6.14
CA PHE A 341 -5.86 -11.14 4.96
C PHE A 341 -5.68 -12.66 5.05
N GLN A 342 -6.57 -13.34 5.80
CA GLN A 342 -6.46 -14.80 6.06
C GLN A 342 -7.42 -15.71 5.28
N HIS A 343 -8.36 -15.13 4.52
CA HIS A 343 -9.45 -15.85 3.88
C HIS A 343 -9.09 -16.43 2.49
N SER A 344 -7.98 -15.98 1.89
CA SER A 344 -7.51 -16.41 0.57
C SER A 344 -5.99 -16.22 0.43
N PRO A 345 -5.27 -17.14 -0.23
CA PRO A 345 -3.82 -17.01 -0.44
C PRO A 345 -3.44 -15.93 -1.46
N GLU A 346 -4.40 -15.34 -2.17
CA GLU A 346 -4.18 -14.44 -3.31
C GLU A 346 -3.20 -13.30 -3.02
N ALA A 347 -3.42 -12.53 -1.94
CA ALA A 347 -2.52 -11.42 -1.58
C ALA A 347 -1.09 -11.89 -1.30
N PHE A 348 -0.93 -13.05 -0.64
CA PHE A 348 0.40 -13.63 -0.39
C PHE A 348 1.04 -14.11 -1.69
N HIS A 349 0.27 -14.74 -2.58
CA HIS A 349 0.77 -15.24 -3.87
C HIS A 349 1.20 -14.12 -4.82
N LEU A 350 0.65 -12.91 -4.69
CA LEU A 350 1.13 -11.73 -5.43
C LEU A 350 2.57 -11.35 -5.05
N VAL A 351 2.99 -11.55 -3.79
CA VAL A 351 4.34 -11.17 -3.34
C VAL A 351 5.38 -12.27 -3.49
N VAL A 352 4.95 -13.54 -3.50
CA VAL A 352 5.81 -14.73 -3.58
C VAL A 352 6.89 -14.66 -4.68
N PRO A 353 6.60 -14.23 -5.93
CA PRO A 353 7.61 -14.16 -7.00
C PRO A 353 8.81 -13.26 -6.68
N HIS A 354 8.66 -12.32 -5.74
CA HIS A 354 9.67 -11.31 -5.42
C HIS A 354 10.48 -11.65 -4.15
N VAL A 355 10.06 -12.66 -3.38
CA VAL A 355 10.63 -13.00 -2.06
C VAL A 355 12.08 -13.43 -2.16
N VAL A 356 12.40 -14.37 -3.05
CA VAL A 356 13.75 -14.94 -3.17
C VAL A 356 14.78 -13.87 -3.52
N ASN A 357 14.50 -13.05 -4.54
CA ASN A 357 15.39 -11.98 -4.99
C ASN A 357 15.71 -10.98 -3.85
N LEU A 358 14.70 -10.62 -3.05
CA LEU A 358 14.89 -9.72 -1.92
C LEU A 358 15.78 -10.36 -0.84
N VAL A 359 15.50 -11.61 -0.48
CA VAL A 359 16.25 -12.34 0.55
C VAL A 359 17.72 -12.50 0.15
N GLU A 360 17.99 -12.89 -1.08
CA GLU A 360 19.36 -13.07 -1.59
C GLU A 360 20.14 -11.75 -1.63
N SER A 361 19.52 -10.67 -2.10
CA SER A 361 20.12 -9.33 -2.11
C SER A 361 20.50 -8.86 -0.70
N LEU A 362 19.59 -9.01 0.28
CA LEU A 362 19.85 -8.59 1.66
C LEU A 362 20.79 -9.52 2.42
N ARG A 363 20.89 -10.79 2.00
CA ARG A 363 21.86 -11.73 2.56
C ARG A 363 23.28 -11.40 2.08
N THR A 364 23.42 -11.01 0.81
CA THR A 364 24.71 -10.69 0.19
C THR A 364 25.29 -9.36 0.67
N ASP A 365 24.47 -8.39 1.08
CA ASP A 365 24.96 -7.11 1.61
C ASP A 365 25.70 -7.23 2.97
N GLY A 366 25.43 -8.29 3.73
CA GLY A 366 26.07 -8.60 5.01
C GLY A 366 25.78 -7.63 6.18
N LEU A 367 24.89 -6.64 6.00
CA LEU A 367 24.66 -5.57 6.97
C LEU A 367 23.88 -6.07 8.20
N PRO A 368 24.22 -5.62 9.44
CA PRO A 368 23.48 -6.00 10.65
C PRO A 368 21.99 -5.64 10.61
N THR A 369 21.65 -4.51 9.98
CA THR A 369 20.27 -4.04 9.80
C THR A 369 19.49 -4.93 8.83
N SER A 370 20.12 -5.38 7.74
CA SER A 370 19.55 -6.34 6.80
C SER A 370 19.35 -7.70 7.44
N LYS A 371 20.30 -8.18 8.27
CA LYS A 371 20.13 -9.40 9.08
C LYS A 371 18.95 -9.30 10.04
N ALA A 372 18.84 -8.21 10.80
CA ALA A 372 17.73 -8.00 11.73
C ALA A 372 16.36 -7.93 11.01
N PHE A 373 16.31 -7.29 9.84
CA PHE A 373 15.14 -7.28 8.98
C PHE A 373 14.76 -8.68 8.50
N LEU A 374 15.74 -9.45 8.01
CA LEU A 374 15.51 -10.80 7.49
C LEU A 374 14.88 -11.71 8.55
N LEU A 375 15.28 -11.61 9.83
CA LEU A 375 14.67 -12.38 10.91
C LEU A 375 13.14 -12.16 11.01
N GLN A 376 12.71 -10.90 10.96
CA GLN A 376 11.28 -10.55 11.04
C GLN A 376 10.55 -10.95 9.75
N PHE A 377 11.18 -10.72 8.60
CA PHE A 377 10.62 -11.05 7.31
C PHE A 377 10.44 -12.56 7.13
N THR A 378 11.41 -13.39 7.56
CA THR A 378 11.28 -14.85 7.49
C THR A 378 10.22 -15.39 8.43
N GLU A 379 10.05 -14.80 9.60
CA GLU A 379 8.96 -15.15 10.50
C GLU A 379 7.60 -14.94 9.83
N LEU A 380 7.41 -13.79 9.16
CA LEU A 380 6.20 -13.50 8.39
C LEU A 380 6.00 -14.50 7.24
N MET A 381 7.04 -14.81 6.47
CA MET A 381 6.96 -15.79 5.38
C MET A 381 6.57 -17.18 5.89
N HIS A 382 7.15 -17.64 7.01
CA HIS A 382 6.77 -18.90 7.63
C HIS A 382 5.33 -18.92 8.12
N CYS A 383 4.85 -17.82 8.71
CA CYS A 383 3.44 -17.69 9.10
C CYS A 383 2.51 -17.81 7.89
N MET A 384 2.84 -17.16 6.78
CA MET A 384 2.01 -17.19 5.56
C MET A 384 2.03 -18.55 4.86
N MET A 385 3.20 -19.19 4.72
CA MET A 385 3.29 -20.54 4.14
C MET A 385 2.62 -21.61 5.02
N TYR A 386 2.61 -21.42 6.35
CA TYR A 386 1.86 -22.28 7.26
C TYR A 386 0.35 -22.10 7.11
N GLN A 387 -0.14 -20.86 7.10
CA GLN A 387 -1.55 -20.54 6.90
C GLN A 387 -2.06 -21.05 5.55
N TYR A 388 -1.28 -20.84 4.49
CA TYR A 388 -1.61 -21.20 3.12
C TYR A 388 -0.79 -22.41 2.65
N SER A 389 -0.84 -23.49 3.43
CA SER A 389 -0.19 -24.76 3.06
C SER A 389 -0.84 -25.42 1.84
N GLY A 390 -0.11 -26.33 1.18
CA GLY A 390 -0.58 -27.07 0.01
C GLY A 390 -0.04 -26.60 -1.34
N PHE A 391 1.00 -25.75 -1.35
CA PHE A 391 1.66 -25.24 -2.56
C PHE A 391 3.19 -25.48 -2.52
N PRO A 392 3.67 -26.74 -2.46
CA PRO A 392 5.10 -27.06 -2.32
C PRO A 392 5.95 -26.47 -3.46
N ASP A 393 5.55 -26.69 -4.72
CA ASP A 393 6.28 -26.22 -5.92
C ASP A 393 6.52 -24.69 -5.90
N LEU A 394 5.58 -23.95 -5.30
CA LEU A 394 5.63 -22.49 -5.19
C LEU A 394 6.55 -22.03 -4.06
N TYR A 395 6.61 -22.78 -2.96
CA TYR A 395 7.29 -22.36 -1.73
C TYR A 395 8.70 -22.95 -1.56
N ASP A 396 9.04 -24.02 -2.25
CA ASP A 396 10.33 -24.71 -2.11
C ASP A 396 11.52 -23.76 -2.34
N HIS A 397 11.42 -22.89 -3.34
CA HIS A 397 12.46 -21.88 -3.62
C HIS A 397 12.60 -20.85 -2.48
N ILE A 398 11.49 -20.47 -1.85
CA ILE A 398 11.51 -19.56 -0.69
C ILE A 398 12.12 -20.27 0.51
N LEU A 399 11.72 -21.53 0.78
CA LEU A 399 12.24 -22.34 1.88
C LEU A 399 13.75 -22.55 1.75
N GLU A 400 14.24 -22.82 0.55
CA GLU A 400 15.67 -22.94 0.27
C GLU A 400 16.40 -21.60 0.50
N ALA A 401 15.82 -20.48 0.04
CA ALA A 401 16.38 -19.14 0.23
C ALA A 401 16.40 -18.69 1.70
N ILE A 402 15.59 -19.27 2.59
CA ILE A 402 15.53 -18.89 4.03
C ILE A 402 16.01 -19.98 4.98
N LYS A 403 16.56 -21.11 4.47
CA LYS A 403 16.92 -22.30 5.26
C LYS A 403 17.86 -22.04 6.45
N ASP A 404 18.76 -21.08 6.32
CA ASP A 404 19.76 -20.73 7.33
C ASP A 404 19.23 -19.72 8.38
N LEU A 405 17.99 -19.26 8.23
CA LEU A 405 17.35 -18.29 9.12
C LEU A 405 16.42 -19.00 10.13
N PRO A 406 16.17 -18.41 11.31
CA PRO A 406 15.40 -19.07 12.35
C PRO A 406 13.95 -19.33 11.94
N LYS A 407 13.54 -20.60 12.03
CA LYS A 407 12.15 -21.02 11.83
C LYS A 407 11.35 -20.84 13.13
N PRO A 408 10.22 -20.11 13.14
CA PRO A 408 9.37 -19.99 14.32
C PRO A 408 8.71 -21.34 14.67
N SER A 409 8.46 -21.57 15.97
CA SER A 409 7.70 -22.74 16.42
C SER A 409 6.26 -22.67 15.93
N GLU A 410 5.62 -23.83 15.77
CA GLU A 410 4.20 -23.91 15.35
C GLU A 410 3.27 -23.15 16.31
N GLU A 411 3.56 -23.21 17.62
CA GLU A 411 2.83 -22.45 18.64
C GLU A 411 2.94 -20.95 18.43
N LYS A 412 4.15 -20.45 18.13
CA LYS A 412 4.38 -19.03 17.84
C LYS A 412 3.66 -18.59 16.56
N ILE A 413 3.69 -19.42 15.51
CA ILE A 413 2.97 -19.14 14.25
C ILE A 413 1.46 -19.01 14.52
N LYS A 414 0.87 -19.98 15.24
CA LYS A 414 -0.56 -19.94 15.59
C LYS A 414 -0.92 -18.72 16.42
N LEU A 415 -0.07 -18.33 17.38
CA LEU A 415 -0.26 -17.14 18.20
C LEU A 415 -0.31 -15.87 17.33
N VAL A 416 0.66 -15.70 16.42
CA VAL A 416 0.77 -14.54 15.54
C VAL A 416 -0.43 -14.44 14.58
N LEU A 417 -0.86 -15.56 14.00
CA LEU A 417 -2.05 -15.61 13.13
C LEU A 417 -3.33 -15.25 13.89
N ASN A 418 -3.50 -15.73 15.13
CA ASN A 418 -4.69 -15.45 15.92
C ASN A 418 -4.80 -13.99 16.39
N GLN A 419 -3.67 -13.32 16.66
CA GLN A 419 -3.67 -11.92 17.12
C GLN A 419 -4.03 -10.91 16.02
N SER A 420 -3.89 -11.31 14.75
CA SER A 420 -3.82 -10.38 13.63
C SER A 420 -4.99 -10.46 12.65
N ALA A 421 -5.88 -11.44 12.80
CA ALA A 421 -7.05 -11.60 11.93
C ALA A 421 -7.98 -10.37 12.09
N TRP A 422 -8.49 -9.84 10.97
CA TRP A 422 -9.59 -8.87 11.01
C TRP A 422 -10.77 -9.53 11.73
N THR A 423 -11.03 -9.13 12.98
CA THR A 423 -12.14 -9.68 13.76
C THR A 423 -13.44 -9.27 13.11
N SER A 424 -13.98 -10.13 12.24
CA SER A 424 -15.42 -10.22 12.04
C SER A 424 -16.02 -10.52 13.41
N GLN A 425 -17.03 -9.75 13.83
CA GLN A 425 -17.90 -10.22 14.89
C GLN A 425 -18.62 -11.49 14.41
N SER A 426 -18.01 -12.63 14.72
CA SER A 426 -18.66 -13.90 14.96
C SER A 426 -18.05 -14.60 16.18
N ASN A 427 -17.46 -13.84 17.12
CA ASN A 427 -16.79 -14.39 18.32
C ASN A 427 -17.45 -14.08 19.68
N SER A 428 -18.64 -13.47 19.72
CA SER A 428 -19.42 -13.36 20.98
C SER A 428 -20.44 -14.49 21.17
N PHE A 429 -20.68 -15.32 20.16
CA PHE A 429 -21.30 -16.65 20.31
C PHE A 429 -20.30 -17.81 20.15
N ALA A 430 -19.07 -17.51 19.71
CA ALA A 430 -18.01 -18.50 19.51
C ALA A 430 -16.91 -18.49 20.59
N SER A 431 -17.13 -17.83 21.73
CA SER A 431 -16.30 -18.06 22.93
C SER A 431 -16.55 -19.43 23.59
N SER A 432 -17.46 -20.24 23.04
CA SER A 432 -17.64 -21.67 23.34
C SER A 432 -17.18 -22.61 22.21
N LEU A 433 -16.71 -22.10 21.07
CA LEU A 433 -16.37 -22.92 19.88
C LEU A 433 -14.91 -22.84 19.43
N SER A 434 -14.00 -22.36 20.28
CA SER A 434 -12.55 -22.56 20.10
C SER A 434 -12.03 -23.85 20.75
N LYS A 435 -12.89 -24.87 20.88
CA LYS A 435 -12.43 -26.26 21.00
C LYS A 435 -12.32 -26.82 19.59
N GLN A 436 -11.09 -26.93 19.09
CA GLN A 436 -10.69 -27.76 17.94
C GLN A 436 -11.57 -27.60 16.68
N THR A 437 -11.02 -27.12 15.57
CA THR A 437 -11.67 -27.33 14.25
C THR A 437 -11.60 -28.81 13.84
N GLY A 438 -12.27 -29.66 14.61
CA GLY A 438 -12.79 -30.93 14.16
C GLY A 438 -14.01 -30.69 13.27
N LYS A 439 -14.52 -31.78 12.70
CA LYS A 439 -15.78 -31.80 11.95
C LYS A 439 -16.90 -31.11 12.74
N SER A 440 -17.96 -30.69 12.04
CA SER A 440 -19.23 -30.29 12.65
C SER A 440 -19.60 -31.24 13.80
N GLU A 441 -20.26 -30.76 14.87
CA GLU A 441 -20.75 -31.58 15.99
C GLU A 441 -21.59 -32.79 15.53
N THR A 442 -22.15 -32.73 14.32
CA THR A 442 -22.86 -33.83 13.65
C THR A 442 -21.96 -34.96 13.13
N GLY A 443 -20.63 -34.77 13.17
CA GLY A 443 -19.63 -35.66 12.57
C GLY A 443 -19.65 -35.69 11.03
N LYS A 444 -20.47 -34.86 10.38
CA LYS A 444 -20.64 -34.84 8.92
C LYS A 444 -19.67 -33.87 8.23
N THR A 445 -19.32 -34.21 7.00
CA THR A 445 -18.43 -33.43 6.13
C THR A 445 -19.26 -32.57 5.18
N GLY A 446 -18.97 -31.26 5.12
CA GLY A 446 -19.59 -30.34 4.16
C GLY A 446 -19.04 -30.47 2.73
N LEU A 447 -19.67 -29.76 1.78
CA LEU A 447 -19.17 -29.61 0.42
C LEU A 447 -18.91 -28.12 0.12
N ILE A 448 -17.72 -27.82 -0.41
CA ILE A 448 -17.34 -26.45 -0.79
C ILE A 448 -18.16 -26.05 -2.03
N ASN A 449 -18.73 -24.83 -2.01
CA ASN A 449 -19.40 -24.26 -3.18
C ASN A 449 -18.33 -23.78 -4.17
N LEU A 450 -18.34 -24.31 -5.39
CA LEU A 450 -17.33 -24.06 -6.42
C LEU A 450 -17.77 -22.96 -7.42
N GLY A 451 -18.72 -22.10 -7.02
CA GLY A 451 -19.31 -21.05 -7.84
C GLY A 451 -20.69 -21.44 -8.34
N ASN A 452 -21.74 -20.99 -7.65
CA ASN A 452 -23.14 -21.33 -7.93
C ASN A 452 -23.45 -22.84 -8.03
N THR A 453 -22.68 -23.70 -7.33
CA THR A 453 -22.85 -25.17 -7.37
C THR A 453 -23.68 -25.72 -6.21
N CYS A 454 -24.47 -24.88 -5.54
CA CYS A 454 -25.30 -25.30 -4.40
C CYS A 454 -26.34 -26.36 -4.81
N TYR A 455 -26.87 -26.29 -6.03
CA TYR A 455 -27.80 -27.29 -6.58
C TYR A 455 -27.20 -28.71 -6.56
N MET A 456 -25.93 -28.84 -6.97
CA MET A 456 -25.20 -30.11 -6.98
C MET A 456 -24.86 -30.55 -5.55
N ASN A 457 -24.34 -29.64 -4.72
CA ASN A 457 -23.94 -29.96 -3.35
C ASN A 457 -25.12 -30.50 -2.52
N SER A 458 -26.30 -29.91 -2.67
CA SER A 458 -27.53 -30.37 -2.02
C SER A 458 -27.92 -31.79 -2.46
N ILE A 459 -27.84 -32.11 -3.76
CA ILE A 459 -28.15 -33.45 -4.28
C ILE A 459 -27.14 -34.50 -3.79
N ILE A 460 -25.84 -34.19 -3.83
CA ILE A 460 -24.80 -35.12 -3.34
C ILE A 460 -25.02 -35.45 -1.87
N GLN A 461 -25.30 -34.45 -1.03
CA GLN A 461 -25.56 -34.68 0.41
C GLN A 461 -26.83 -35.51 0.63
N THR A 462 -27.90 -35.24 -0.12
CA THR A 462 -29.13 -36.05 -0.09
C THR A 462 -28.86 -37.52 -0.44
N LEU A 463 -28.15 -37.77 -1.55
CA LEU A 463 -27.80 -39.13 -1.97
C LEU A 463 -26.83 -39.82 -0.98
N PHE A 464 -25.90 -39.08 -0.38
CA PHE A 464 -24.98 -39.62 0.63
C PHE A 464 -25.69 -40.01 1.94
N MET A 465 -26.75 -39.29 2.30
CA MET A 465 -27.57 -39.61 3.48
C MET A 465 -28.53 -40.78 3.23
N ALA A 466 -28.88 -41.08 1.97
CA ALA A 466 -29.58 -42.30 1.58
C ALA A 466 -28.68 -43.52 1.85
N THR A 467 -28.86 -44.14 3.01
CA THR A 467 -27.86 -45.03 3.61
C THR A 467 -27.63 -46.30 2.80
N ASP A 468 -28.67 -46.87 2.21
CA ASP A 468 -28.53 -48.07 1.37
C ASP A 468 -27.84 -47.75 0.04
N PHE A 469 -28.10 -46.57 -0.52
CA PHE A 469 -27.45 -46.09 -1.75
C PHE A 469 -25.97 -45.87 -1.49
N ARG A 470 -25.63 -45.14 -0.41
CA ARG A 470 -24.26 -44.94 0.02
C ARG A 470 -23.51 -46.26 0.22
N ARG A 471 -24.09 -47.22 0.96
CA ARG A 471 -23.46 -48.51 1.22
C ARG A 471 -23.19 -49.27 -0.08
N HIS A 472 -24.17 -49.32 -0.98
CA HIS A 472 -24.01 -50.02 -2.24
C HIS A 472 -22.93 -49.37 -3.11
N VAL A 473 -22.97 -48.04 -3.31
CA VAL A 473 -21.95 -47.29 -4.07
C VAL A 473 -20.55 -47.53 -3.51
N LEU A 474 -20.38 -47.56 -2.18
CA LEU A 474 -19.09 -47.84 -1.53
C LEU A 474 -18.63 -49.29 -1.66
N SER A 475 -19.54 -50.25 -1.88
CA SER A 475 -19.23 -51.68 -2.05
C SER A 475 -18.86 -52.09 -3.48
N LEU A 476 -19.06 -51.23 -4.48
CA LEU A 476 -18.81 -51.56 -5.89
C LEU A 476 -17.31 -51.79 -6.18
N HIS A 477 -16.98 -52.89 -6.82
CA HIS A 477 -15.62 -53.20 -7.28
C HIS A 477 -15.37 -52.67 -8.70
N LEU A 478 -15.09 -51.37 -8.79
CA LEU A 478 -14.86 -50.68 -10.07
C LEU A 478 -13.36 -50.64 -10.43
N ASN A 479 -13.00 -51.29 -11.54
CA ASN A 479 -11.63 -51.39 -12.05
C ASN A 479 -11.20 -50.20 -12.93
N SER A 480 -12.16 -49.39 -13.44
CA SER A 480 -11.90 -48.21 -14.27
C SER A 480 -11.90 -46.93 -13.44
N SER A 481 -10.85 -46.11 -13.54
CA SER A 481 -10.70 -44.86 -12.80
C SER A 481 -11.52 -43.69 -13.34
N ASN A 482 -12.05 -43.80 -14.56
CA ASN A 482 -12.64 -42.67 -15.29
C ASN A 482 -14.17 -42.66 -15.36
N THR A 483 -14.86 -43.66 -14.80
CA THR A 483 -16.33 -43.74 -14.78
C THR A 483 -16.95 -42.74 -13.82
N LEU A 484 -18.17 -42.29 -14.11
CA LEU A 484 -18.94 -41.42 -13.20
C LEU A 484 -19.24 -42.15 -11.89
N MET A 485 -19.56 -43.44 -11.95
CA MET A 485 -19.77 -44.32 -10.79
C MET A 485 -18.52 -44.38 -9.88
N LYS A 486 -17.30 -44.42 -10.45
CA LYS A 486 -16.07 -44.38 -9.63
C LYS A 486 -15.87 -43.03 -8.96
N LYS A 487 -16.21 -41.94 -9.66
CA LYS A 487 -16.08 -40.57 -9.14
C LYS A 487 -17.07 -40.29 -8.00
N ILE A 488 -18.31 -40.77 -8.07
CA ILE A 488 -19.26 -40.67 -6.94
C ILE A 488 -18.85 -41.59 -5.78
N GLN A 489 -18.32 -42.78 -6.05
CA GLN A 489 -17.76 -43.67 -5.02
C GLN A 489 -16.62 -42.99 -4.25
N LEU A 490 -15.66 -42.39 -4.96
CA LEU A 490 -14.53 -41.68 -4.35
C LEU A 490 -15.02 -40.47 -3.53
N LEU A 491 -15.98 -39.71 -4.06
CA LEU A 491 -16.61 -38.61 -3.35
C LEU A 491 -17.29 -39.06 -2.05
N PHE A 492 -18.03 -40.17 -2.08
CA PHE A 492 -18.66 -40.74 -0.89
C PHE A 492 -17.63 -41.26 0.13
N ALA A 493 -16.54 -41.87 -0.35
CA ALA A 493 -15.45 -42.29 0.52
C ALA A 493 -14.79 -41.09 1.21
N PHE A 494 -14.59 -39.98 0.48
CA PHE A 494 -14.11 -38.73 1.08
C PHE A 494 -15.10 -38.17 2.10
N LEU A 495 -16.40 -38.11 1.79
CA LEU A 495 -17.41 -37.63 2.75
C LEU A 495 -17.47 -38.48 4.02
N ALA A 496 -17.26 -39.79 3.91
CA ALA A 496 -17.25 -40.72 5.03
C ALA A 496 -15.97 -40.62 5.90
N HIS A 497 -14.80 -40.47 5.27
CA HIS A 497 -13.52 -40.69 5.95
C HIS A 497 -12.60 -39.47 6.08
N THR A 498 -12.83 -38.39 5.32
CA THR A 498 -11.99 -37.18 5.44
C THR A 498 -12.04 -36.63 6.86
N GLN A 499 -10.96 -36.05 7.35
CA GLN A 499 -10.93 -35.31 8.62
C GLN A 499 -11.18 -33.80 8.43
N ARG A 500 -11.32 -33.35 7.18
CA ARG A 500 -11.61 -31.95 6.84
C ARG A 500 -13.07 -31.62 7.14
N VAL A 501 -13.35 -30.36 7.47
CA VAL A 501 -14.71 -29.86 7.67
C VAL A 501 -15.56 -29.87 6.40
N ALA A 502 -14.92 -29.75 5.23
CA ALA A 502 -15.57 -29.80 3.93
C ALA A 502 -14.65 -30.36 2.82
N TYR A 503 -15.26 -30.89 1.76
CA TYR A 503 -14.59 -31.42 0.58
C TYR A 503 -14.97 -30.62 -0.70
N ALA A 504 -14.03 -30.43 -1.62
CA ALA A 504 -14.24 -29.75 -2.90
C ALA A 504 -14.44 -30.77 -4.05
N PRO A 505 -15.66 -30.97 -4.55
CA PRO A 505 -15.95 -32.02 -5.54
C PRO A 505 -15.62 -31.63 -6.99
N ARG A 506 -14.43 -31.05 -7.27
CA ARG A 506 -14.06 -30.54 -8.61
C ARG A 506 -14.13 -31.62 -9.70
N ASN A 507 -13.48 -32.76 -9.47
CA ASN A 507 -13.45 -33.87 -10.43
C ASN A 507 -14.84 -34.48 -10.70
N PHE A 508 -15.73 -34.42 -9.71
CA PHE A 508 -17.10 -34.92 -9.85
C PHE A 508 -18.00 -33.90 -10.55
N LEU A 509 -17.85 -32.61 -10.26
CA LEU A 509 -18.54 -31.53 -10.97
C LEU A 509 -18.27 -31.59 -12.47
N GLU A 510 -17.02 -31.74 -12.88
CA GLU A 510 -16.65 -31.84 -14.30
C GLU A 510 -17.27 -33.07 -14.99
N ALA A 511 -17.39 -34.20 -14.28
CA ALA A 511 -17.88 -35.45 -14.85
C ALA A 511 -19.40 -35.60 -14.85
N SER A 512 -20.09 -34.97 -13.89
CA SER A 512 -21.53 -35.11 -13.66
C SER A 512 -22.36 -33.96 -14.24
N ARG A 513 -21.73 -32.89 -14.74
CA ARG A 513 -22.43 -31.72 -15.27
C ARG A 513 -23.20 -32.06 -16.55
N PRO A 514 -24.52 -31.77 -16.62
CA PRO A 514 -25.28 -31.85 -17.86
C PRO A 514 -24.65 -30.99 -18.97
N PRO A 515 -24.59 -31.46 -20.23
CA PRO A 515 -23.95 -30.71 -21.32
C PRO A 515 -24.54 -29.31 -21.56
N TRP A 516 -25.83 -29.11 -21.26
CA TRP A 516 -26.55 -27.84 -21.42
C TRP A 516 -26.46 -26.90 -20.21
N PHE A 517 -25.78 -27.30 -19.13
CA PHE A 517 -25.58 -26.43 -17.97
C PHE A 517 -24.38 -25.51 -18.16
N ASN A 518 -24.60 -24.20 -18.04
CA ASN A 518 -23.54 -23.19 -18.07
C ASN A 518 -22.72 -23.22 -16.77
N VAL A 519 -21.38 -23.17 -16.91
CA VAL A 519 -20.45 -23.12 -15.79
C VAL A 519 -20.63 -21.80 -15.03
N GLY A 520 -20.72 -21.86 -13.71
CA GLY A 520 -20.86 -20.67 -12.86
C GLY A 520 -22.27 -20.07 -12.80
N SER A 521 -23.27 -20.64 -13.48
CA SER A 521 -24.68 -20.23 -13.36
C SER A 521 -25.42 -21.06 -12.32
N GLN A 522 -26.46 -20.48 -11.70
CA GLN A 522 -27.40 -21.24 -10.87
C GLN A 522 -28.24 -22.18 -11.74
N GLN A 523 -28.57 -23.36 -11.23
CA GLN A 523 -29.27 -24.43 -11.97
C GLN A 523 -30.34 -25.08 -11.10
N ASP A 524 -31.28 -25.81 -11.73
CA ASP A 524 -32.30 -26.60 -11.03
C ASP A 524 -31.69 -27.90 -10.47
N CYS A 525 -31.80 -28.09 -9.15
CA CYS A 525 -31.28 -29.28 -8.47
C CYS A 525 -32.05 -30.57 -8.83
N SER A 526 -33.33 -30.48 -9.16
CA SER A 526 -34.14 -31.62 -9.60
C SER A 526 -33.76 -32.06 -11.01
N GLU A 527 -33.49 -31.10 -11.90
CA GLU A 527 -32.97 -31.40 -13.24
C GLU A 527 -31.59 -32.07 -13.17
N TYR A 528 -30.71 -31.54 -12.32
CA TYR A 528 -29.41 -32.17 -12.06
C TYR A 528 -29.54 -33.59 -11.50
N LEU A 529 -30.45 -33.82 -10.56
CA LEU A 529 -30.69 -35.15 -9.97
C LEU A 529 -31.14 -36.15 -11.04
N ARG A 530 -32.13 -35.81 -11.87
CA ARG A 530 -32.62 -36.71 -12.93
C ARG A 530 -31.49 -37.11 -13.86
N PHE A 531 -30.75 -36.12 -14.38
CA PHE A 531 -29.60 -36.38 -15.26
C PHE A 531 -28.53 -37.26 -14.58
N LEU A 532 -28.23 -37.00 -13.30
CA LEU A 532 -27.25 -37.78 -12.56
C LEU A 532 -27.69 -39.24 -12.40
N LEU A 533 -28.94 -39.50 -12.03
CA LEU A 533 -29.46 -40.85 -11.86
C LEU A 533 -29.50 -41.61 -13.19
N ASP A 534 -29.96 -40.98 -14.27
CA ASP A 534 -29.97 -41.58 -15.62
C ASP A 534 -28.56 -41.97 -16.07
N ARG A 535 -27.58 -41.07 -15.86
CA ARG A 535 -26.18 -41.33 -16.23
C ARG A 535 -25.57 -42.47 -15.42
N LEU A 536 -25.87 -42.56 -14.12
CA LEU A 536 -25.41 -43.65 -13.26
C LEU A 536 -26.07 -44.98 -13.65
N HIS A 537 -27.36 -44.96 -13.99
CA HIS A 537 -28.12 -46.12 -14.47
C HIS A 537 -27.53 -46.68 -15.78
N GLU A 538 -27.37 -45.83 -16.80
CA GLU A 538 -26.85 -46.25 -18.12
C GLU A 538 -25.40 -46.76 -18.04
N GLU A 539 -24.57 -46.13 -17.20
CA GLU A 539 -23.19 -46.57 -16.99
C GLU A 539 -23.13 -47.93 -16.29
N GLU A 540 -23.96 -48.17 -15.28
CA GLU A 540 -24.04 -49.47 -14.60
C GLU A 540 -24.53 -50.59 -15.54
N LYS A 541 -25.57 -50.32 -16.32
CA LYS A 541 -26.10 -51.25 -17.33
C LYS A 541 -25.03 -51.62 -18.36
N THR A 542 -24.26 -50.63 -18.82
CA THR A 542 -23.15 -50.85 -19.75
C THR A 542 -22.06 -51.73 -19.13
N LEU A 543 -21.72 -51.51 -17.86
CA LEU A 543 -20.74 -52.32 -17.13
C LEU A 543 -21.20 -53.78 -16.98
N GLN A 544 -22.48 -54.03 -16.66
CA GLN A 544 -23.03 -55.39 -16.54
C GLN A 544 -22.98 -56.17 -17.88
N VAL A 545 -23.23 -55.49 -19.01
CA VAL A 545 -23.11 -56.08 -20.36
C VAL A 545 -21.65 -56.41 -20.73
N LEU A 546 -20.70 -55.58 -20.28
CA LEU A 546 -19.27 -55.79 -20.51
C LEU A 546 -18.68 -56.91 -19.61
N GLU A 547 -19.23 -57.13 -18.43
CA GLU A 547 -18.80 -58.22 -17.53
C GLU A 547 -19.36 -59.58 -17.95
N SER A 548 -20.58 -59.62 -18.50
CA SER A 548 -21.20 -60.85 -19.02
C SER A 548 -20.57 -61.35 -20.33
N SER A 549 -19.75 -60.55 -21.00
CA SER A 549 -19.09 -60.87 -22.28
C SER A 549 -17.63 -61.38 -22.16
N LYS A 550 -17.08 -61.55 -20.96
CA LYS A 550 -15.74 -62.15 -20.74
C LYS A 550 -15.79 -63.70 -20.72
N PRO A 551 -14.95 -64.42 -21.49
CA PRO A 551 -14.96 -65.89 -21.50
C PRO A 551 -14.36 -66.49 -20.22
N LYS A 552 -15.05 -67.47 -19.62
CA LYS A 552 -14.57 -68.27 -18.48
C LYS A 552 -13.47 -69.25 -18.94
N VAL A 553 -12.26 -69.12 -18.42
CA VAL A 553 -11.20 -70.14 -18.51
C VAL A 553 -11.27 -71.05 -17.26
N PRO A 554 -11.16 -72.39 -17.36
CA PRO A 554 -11.30 -73.29 -16.22
C PRO A 554 -10.02 -73.34 -15.38
N SER A 555 -10.19 -73.31 -14.05
CA SER A 555 -9.17 -73.58 -13.05
C SER A 555 -8.87 -75.08 -12.95
N LEU A 556 -7.58 -75.43 -13.02
CA LEU A 556 -7.07 -76.77 -12.72
C LEU A 556 -6.58 -76.85 -11.28
N VAL A 557 -6.87 -78.00 -10.69
CA VAL A 557 -6.86 -78.36 -9.27
C VAL A 557 -5.47 -78.87 -8.83
N GLY A 558 -5.08 -78.53 -7.59
CA GLY A 558 -4.50 -79.47 -6.63
C GLY A 558 -2.99 -79.39 -6.37
N CYS A 559 -2.59 -79.11 -5.12
CA CYS A 559 -2.17 -80.16 -4.17
C CYS A 559 -2.01 -79.60 -2.75
N SER A 560 -2.37 -80.44 -1.78
CA SER A 560 -2.56 -80.18 -0.35
C SER A 560 -1.31 -80.51 0.51
N SER A 561 -1.41 -80.16 1.80
CA SER A 561 -0.72 -80.65 3.02
C SER A 561 0.36 -79.72 3.61
N LYS A 562 0.44 -79.47 4.94
CA LYS A 562 -0.34 -79.81 6.15
C LYS A 562 0.28 -79.04 7.35
N GLU A 563 -0.56 -78.74 8.37
CA GLU A 563 -0.23 -78.72 9.84
C GLU A 563 0.69 -77.58 10.37
N THR A 564 0.49 -76.88 11.51
CA THR A 564 -0.39 -77.04 12.71
C THR A 564 -0.44 -75.75 13.56
N SER A 565 -1.50 -75.63 14.39
CA SER A 565 -1.60 -75.09 15.77
C SER A 565 -1.41 -73.57 16.03
N SER A 566 -2.50 -72.82 16.34
CA SER A 566 -3.08 -72.51 17.68
C SER A 566 -2.51 -71.19 18.22
N GLU A 567 -3.26 -70.11 18.49
CA GLU A 567 -4.25 -69.82 19.56
C GLU A 567 -4.55 -68.31 19.36
N GLU A 568 -5.76 -67.75 19.38
CA GLU A 568 -6.65 -67.54 20.53
C GLU A 568 -8.03 -67.03 20.03
N ARG A 569 -9.08 -67.43 20.75
CA ARG A 569 -10.50 -67.15 20.51
C ARG A 569 -11.01 -65.99 21.38
N GLN A 570 -12.20 -65.52 20.99
CA GLN A 570 -13.25 -64.77 21.70
C GLN A 570 -13.32 -63.29 21.29
N GLU A 571 -14.46 -62.73 20.89
CA GLU A 571 -15.85 -63.11 21.15
C GLU A 571 -16.78 -62.32 20.21
N SER A 572 -17.74 -62.97 19.55
CA SER A 572 -19.14 -62.50 19.44
C SER A 572 -19.93 -63.39 18.48
N ARG A 573 -20.96 -64.02 19.03
CA ARG A 573 -21.86 -65.01 18.44
C ARG A 573 -22.85 -64.40 17.43
N LEU A 574 -23.12 -65.20 16.39
CA LEU A 574 -24.42 -65.48 15.74
C LEU A 574 -25.12 -64.36 14.96
N ILE A 575 -25.09 -64.45 13.62
CA ILE A 575 -26.29 -64.54 12.77
C ILE A 575 -25.95 -65.50 11.60
N GLU A 576 -26.64 -66.64 11.53
CA GLU A 576 -26.75 -67.48 10.33
C GLU A 576 -27.86 -66.96 9.40
N THR A 577 -27.83 -67.45 8.15
CA THR A 577 -28.79 -67.27 7.03
C THR A 577 -28.57 -65.97 6.23
N GLU A 578 -28.50 -65.94 4.89
CA GLU A 578 -29.28 -66.68 3.89
C GLU A 578 -28.52 -66.89 2.55
N THR A 579 -28.81 -68.04 1.94
CA THR A 579 -28.98 -68.33 0.51
C THR A 579 -28.85 -67.18 -0.50
N LYS A 580 -28.00 -67.36 -1.52
CA LYS A 580 -28.00 -66.58 -2.77
C LYS A 580 -29.41 -66.60 -3.41
N PRO A 581 -30.05 -65.45 -3.67
CA PRO A 581 -31.16 -65.40 -4.61
C PRO A 581 -30.63 -65.12 -6.02
N ALA A 582 -31.49 -65.44 -6.98
CA ALA A 582 -31.29 -65.38 -8.42
C ALA A 582 -30.86 -63.99 -8.94
N ASP A 583 -30.28 -64.01 -10.14
CA ASP A 583 -29.83 -62.89 -10.97
C ASP A 583 -30.91 -61.77 -11.09
N ASP A 584 -30.89 -60.80 -10.18
CA ASP A 584 -31.69 -59.58 -10.29
C ASP A 584 -30.92 -58.54 -11.12
N GLN A 585 -31.13 -58.59 -12.45
CA GLN A 585 -30.50 -57.74 -13.47
C GLN A 585 -30.86 -56.24 -13.37
N ARG A 586 -31.60 -55.83 -12.34
CA ARG A 586 -31.90 -54.42 -12.09
C ARG A 586 -30.66 -53.67 -11.59
N THR A 587 -30.42 -52.50 -12.15
CA THR A 587 -29.40 -51.55 -11.70
C THR A 587 -29.67 -51.05 -10.27
N LEU A 588 -28.66 -50.47 -9.63
CA LEU A 588 -28.80 -49.81 -8.34
C LEU A 588 -29.91 -48.75 -8.36
N ILE A 589 -29.99 -47.98 -9.44
CA ILE A 589 -30.98 -46.90 -9.57
C ILE A 589 -32.40 -47.47 -9.60
N GLU A 590 -32.66 -48.51 -10.41
CA GLU A 590 -33.98 -49.15 -10.49
C GLU A 590 -34.39 -49.82 -9.16
N LYS A 591 -33.42 -50.45 -8.48
CA LYS A 591 -33.65 -51.10 -7.17
C LYS A 591 -34.04 -50.10 -6.08
N MET A 592 -33.52 -48.88 -6.14
CA MET A 592 -33.63 -47.91 -5.04
C MET A 592 -34.62 -46.78 -5.29
N PHE A 593 -34.79 -46.35 -6.53
CA PHE A 593 -35.59 -45.18 -6.88
C PHE A 593 -36.81 -45.53 -7.74
N GLY A 594 -36.94 -46.79 -8.17
CA GLY A 594 -37.92 -47.19 -9.18
C GLY A 594 -37.49 -46.75 -10.57
N GLY A 595 -37.90 -47.52 -11.60
CA GLY A 595 -37.64 -47.20 -13.00
C GLY A 595 -38.46 -46.05 -13.53
#